data_AF-M7ZP11-F1
#
_entry.id   AF-M7ZP11-F1
#
_cell.length_a   1.000
_cell.length_b   1.000
_cell.length_c   1.000
_cell.angle_alpha   90.00
_cell.angle_beta   90.00
_cell.angle_gamma   90.00
#
_symmetry.space_group_name_H-M   'P 1'
#
loop_
_entity.id
_entity.type
_entity.pdbx_description
1 polymer ?
#
loop_
_entity_poly.entity_id
_entity_poly.type
_entity_poly.pdbx_seq_one_letter_code
_entity_poly.pdbx_strand_id
1 'polypeptide(L)'
;MNARPLLHARLPSGGAGFYGNCYYIMRVSSTAGKVASSTITDVVKIIKEGKKRLPTEFARWGAGEMGSVDPYQITSDYRTLLVSDWTRLGFAEVDYGWGPPAHVVPLTNLDYIATCILVKPWVHKPGARLITQCVTPDRVAAFHDALVDTN
;
A
#
# COMPACT_ATOMS: atom_id res chain seq x y z
N MET A 1 -0.53 -5.05 -4.45
CA MET A 1 0.62 -5.21 -5.38
C MET A 1 0.11 -5.29 -6.81
N ASN A 2 0.71 -4.59 -7.77
CA ASN A 2 0.33 -4.67 -9.19
C ASN A 2 0.63 -6.07 -9.74
N ALA A 3 -0.40 -6.81 -10.17
CA ALA A 3 -0.29 -8.17 -10.70
C ALA A 3 -0.08 -8.21 -12.23
N ARG A 4 -0.20 -7.07 -12.92
CA ARG A 4 -0.07 -6.99 -14.39
C ARG A 4 1.22 -7.61 -14.92
N PRO A 5 2.42 -7.40 -14.31
CA PRO A 5 3.64 -8.03 -14.79
C PRO A 5 3.59 -9.56 -14.80
N LEU A 6 2.86 -10.19 -13.87
CA LEU A 6 2.71 -11.65 -13.78
C LEU A 6 1.72 -12.18 -14.83
N LEU A 7 0.82 -11.32 -15.30
CA LEU A 7 -0.18 -11.64 -16.31
C LEU A 7 0.20 -11.11 -17.69
N HIS A 8 1.44 -10.69 -17.94
CA HIS A 8 1.84 -10.06 -19.20
C HIS A 8 1.47 -10.89 -20.45
N ALA A 9 1.59 -12.22 -20.37
CA ALA A 9 1.22 -13.12 -21.47
C ALA A 9 -0.31 -13.29 -21.65
N ARG A 10 -1.12 -12.87 -20.67
CA ARG A 10 -2.58 -13.02 -20.63
C ARG A 10 -3.31 -11.68 -20.80
N LEU A 11 -2.65 -10.58 -20.51
CA LEU A 11 -3.20 -9.24 -20.68
C LEU A 11 -2.96 -8.73 -22.10
N PRO A 12 -3.83 -7.88 -22.64
CA PRO A 12 -3.61 -7.22 -23.92
C PRO A 12 -2.26 -6.48 -23.91
N SER A 13 -1.41 -6.80 -24.89
CA SER A 13 -0.04 -6.26 -25.03
C SER A 13 0.09 -5.19 -26.13
N GLY A 14 -1.03 -4.78 -26.74
CA GLY A 14 -1.10 -3.68 -27.72
C GLY A 14 -2.42 -2.92 -27.64
N GLY A 15 -2.37 -1.59 -27.85
CA GLY A 15 -3.55 -0.70 -27.79
C GLY A 15 -3.82 -0.08 -26.41
N ALA A 16 -5.10 0.19 -26.11
CA ALA A 16 -5.61 1.01 -25.00
C ALA A 16 -5.35 0.51 -23.55
N GLY A 17 -4.58 -0.58 -23.38
CA GLY A 17 -4.28 -1.18 -22.08
C GLY A 17 -5.41 -2.06 -21.51
N PHE A 18 -5.15 -2.68 -20.36
CA PHE A 18 -6.13 -3.51 -19.64
C PHE A 18 -6.98 -2.66 -18.69
N TYR A 19 -8.30 -2.64 -18.91
CA TYR A 19 -9.28 -2.00 -18.04
C TYR A 19 -9.92 -3.02 -17.09
N GLY A 20 -9.48 -3.00 -15.84
CA GLY A 20 -9.97 -3.90 -14.80
C GLY A 20 -9.04 -3.95 -13.58
N ASN A 21 -9.47 -4.68 -12.56
CA ASN A 21 -8.68 -4.91 -11.35
C ASN A 21 -7.53 -5.88 -11.65
N CYS A 22 -6.33 -5.50 -11.26
CA CYS A 22 -5.14 -6.33 -11.43
C CYS A 22 -4.15 -6.07 -10.30
N TYR A 23 -4.62 -6.24 -9.07
CA TYR A 23 -3.80 -6.17 -7.88
C TYR A 23 -4.01 -7.39 -7.02
N TYR A 24 -2.97 -7.78 -6.27
CA TYR A 24 -3.02 -8.83 -5.25
C TYR A 24 -2.63 -8.23 -3.89
N ILE A 25 -3.37 -8.56 -2.84
CA ILE A 25 -3.05 -8.12 -1.46
C ILE A 25 -1.99 -9.06 -0.89
N MET A 26 -0.76 -8.56 -0.77
CA MET A 26 0.32 -9.28 -0.10
C MET A 26 0.23 -9.06 1.41
N ARG A 27 0.10 -10.14 2.17
CA ARG A 27 0.21 -10.11 3.64
C ARG A 27 1.65 -10.42 4.05
N VAL A 28 2.23 -9.53 4.85
CA VAL A 28 3.54 -9.72 5.48
C VAL A 28 3.34 -9.54 6.97
N SER A 29 3.76 -10.53 7.76
CA SER A 29 3.53 -10.54 9.20
C SER A 29 4.84 -10.70 9.97
N SER A 30 4.92 -10.06 11.12
CA SER A 30 5.98 -10.24 12.10
C SER A 30 5.43 -9.98 13.50
N THR A 31 6.17 -10.32 14.54
CA THR A 31 5.74 -10.02 15.92
C THR A 31 5.92 -8.53 16.19
N ALA A 32 5.01 -7.94 16.97
CA ALA A 32 5.08 -6.52 17.32
C ALA A 32 6.42 -6.17 18.00
N GLY A 33 6.90 -7.02 18.92
CA GLY A 33 8.19 -6.85 19.57
C GLY A 33 9.36 -6.85 18.59
N LYS A 34 9.35 -7.71 17.57
CA LYS A 34 10.38 -7.71 16.53
C LYS A 34 10.34 -6.45 15.68
N VAL A 35 9.15 -5.98 15.28
CA VAL A 35 9.04 -4.74 14.50
C VAL A 35 9.50 -3.55 15.32
N ALA A 36 9.10 -3.46 16.59
CA ALA A 36 9.43 -2.34 17.48
C ALA A 36 10.92 -2.26 17.83
N SER A 37 11.63 -3.39 17.91
CA SER A 37 13.08 -3.42 18.19
C SER A 37 13.97 -3.44 16.94
N SER A 38 13.39 -3.53 15.74
CA SER A 38 14.13 -3.57 14.48
C SER A 38 14.50 -2.18 14.00
N THR A 39 15.62 -2.06 13.31
CA THR A 39 15.91 -0.84 12.53
C THR A 39 14.91 -0.70 11.37
N ILE A 40 14.75 0.52 10.84
CA ILE A 40 13.92 0.76 9.64
C ILE A 40 14.38 -0.13 8.48
N THR A 41 15.69 -0.29 8.30
CA THR A 41 16.28 -1.13 7.24
C THR A 41 15.87 -2.60 7.40
N ASP A 42 15.84 -3.11 8.62
CA ASP A 42 15.41 -4.49 8.90
C ASP A 42 13.92 -4.68 8.63
N VAL A 43 13.07 -3.71 9.02
CA VAL A 43 11.64 -3.74 8.70
C VAL A 43 11.43 -3.71 7.18
N VAL A 44 12.16 -2.86 6.46
CA VAL A 44 12.14 -2.82 4.99
C VAL A 44 12.56 -4.17 4.39
N LYS A 45 13.58 -4.83 4.96
CA LYS A 45 14.01 -6.17 4.52
C LYS A 45 12.89 -7.20 4.73
N ILE A 46 12.22 -7.21 5.88
CA ILE A 46 11.08 -8.10 6.15
C ILE A 46 9.99 -7.90 5.07
N ILE A 47 9.64 -6.65 4.77
CA ILE A 47 8.63 -6.32 3.74
C ILE A 47 9.09 -6.78 2.34
N LYS A 48 10.35 -6.52 1.98
CA LYS A 48 10.92 -6.93 0.68
C LYS A 48 10.90 -8.44 0.51
N GLU A 49 11.41 -9.20 1.49
CA GLU A 49 11.38 -10.66 1.45
C GLU A 49 9.95 -11.20 1.39
N GLY A 50 9.03 -10.60 2.17
CA GLY A 50 7.61 -10.94 2.11
C GLY A 50 7.00 -10.74 0.72
N LYS A 51 7.30 -9.62 0.05
CA LYS A 51 6.83 -9.28 -1.30
C LYS A 51 7.41 -10.20 -2.40
N LYS A 52 8.60 -10.79 -2.21
CA LYS A 52 9.19 -11.72 -3.20
C LYS A 52 8.34 -12.98 -3.42
N ARG A 53 7.48 -13.33 -2.45
CA ARG A 53 6.57 -14.49 -2.56
C ARG A 53 5.40 -14.25 -3.51
N LEU A 54 5.21 -13.02 -4.00
CA LEU A 54 4.08 -12.63 -4.85
C LEU A 54 3.87 -13.57 -6.06
N PRO A 55 4.88 -13.94 -6.87
CA PRO A 55 4.64 -14.80 -8.04
C PRO A 55 4.05 -16.16 -7.64
N THR A 56 4.60 -16.78 -6.60
CA THR A 56 4.16 -18.08 -6.11
C THR A 56 2.78 -18.01 -5.45
N GLU A 57 2.55 -17.03 -4.57
CA GLU A 57 1.24 -16.88 -3.91
C GLU A 57 0.13 -16.55 -4.92
N PHE A 58 0.39 -15.65 -5.87
CA PHE A 58 -0.57 -15.29 -6.90
C PHE A 58 -0.92 -16.47 -7.80
N ALA A 59 0.06 -17.28 -8.19
CA ALA A 59 -0.18 -18.50 -8.99
C ALA A 59 -1.04 -19.52 -8.23
N ARG A 60 -0.72 -19.79 -6.97
CA ARG A 60 -1.49 -20.71 -6.10
C ARG A 60 -2.93 -20.22 -5.89
N TRP A 61 -3.09 -18.91 -5.64
CA TRP A 61 -4.42 -18.30 -5.53
C TRP A 61 -5.22 -18.45 -6.83
N GLY A 62 -4.61 -18.14 -7.98
CA GLY A 62 -5.24 -18.29 -9.28
C GLY A 62 -5.59 -19.75 -9.65
N ALA A 63 -4.86 -20.72 -9.10
CA ALA A 63 -5.13 -22.15 -9.24
C ALA A 63 -6.16 -22.69 -8.24
N GLY A 64 -6.66 -21.85 -7.31
CA GLY A 64 -7.60 -22.29 -6.26
C GLY A 64 -6.95 -23.08 -5.12
N GLU A 65 -5.63 -23.05 -4.98
CA GLU A 65 -4.86 -23.86 -4.02
C GLU A 65 -4.72 -23.19 -2.63
N MET A 66 -5.45 -22.09 -2.39
CA MET A 66 -5.39 -21.32 -1.14
C MET A 66 -6.44 -21.76 -0.10
N GLY A 67 -7.27 -22.76 -0.42
CA GLY A 67 -8.32 -23.24 0.48
C GLY A 67 -9.29 -22.12 0.86
N SER A 68 -9.48 -21.88 2.16
CA SER A 68 -10.33 -20.81 2.70
C SER A 68 -9.63 -19.45 2.84
N VAL A 69 -8.34 -19.34 2.48
CA VAL A 69 -7.59 -18.09 2.61
C VAL A 69 -7.88 -17.18 1.42
N ASP A 70 -8.76 -16.21 1.64
CA ASP A 70 -8.97 -15.12 0.68
C ASP A 70 -7.95 -13.98 0.94
N PRO A 71 -7.03 -13.68 -0.01
CA PRO A 71 -6.12 -12.55 0.13
C PRO A 71 -6.86 -11.20 0.20
N TYR A 72 -8.08 -11.10 -0.31
CA TYR A 72 -8.89 -9.87 -0.28
C TYR A 72 -9.73 -9.73 0.99
N GLN A 73 -9.76 -10.74 1.86
CA GLN A 73 -10.40 -10.63 3.16
C GLN A 73 -9.54 -9.75 4.09
N ILE A 74 -9.98 -8.50 4.23
CA ILE A 74 -9.36 -7.52 5.11
C ILE A 74 -9.80 -7.79 6.55
N THR A 75 -8.83 -7.93 7.44
CA THR A 75 -9.05 -8.11 8.88
C THR A 75 -9.07 -6.76 9.58
N SER A 76 -10.12 -6.49 10.36
CA SER A 76 -10.28 -5.28 11.20
C SER A 76 -9.44 -5.32 12.49
N ASP A 77 -8.30 -5.99 12.45
CA ASP A 77 -7.41 -6.18 13.60
C ASP A 77 -6.49 -4.97 13.75
N TYR A 78 -6.40 -4.41 14.95
CA TYR A 78 -5.50 -3.30 15.33
C TYR A 78 -4.02 -3.57 14.98
N ARG A 79 -3.64 -4.84 14.83
CA ARG A 79 -2.28 -5.26 14.45
C ARG A 79 -2.01 -5.19 12.93
N THR A 80 -3.00 -4.80 12.13
CA THR A 80 -2.91 -4.77 10.66
C THR A 80 -2.81 -3.33 10.17
N LEU A 81 -1.79 -3.05 9.36
CA LEU A 81 -1.66 -1.81 8.60
C LEU A 81 -1.83 -2.10 7.11
N LEU A 82 -2.82 -1.48 6.46
CA LEU A 82 -2.97 -1.49 5.02
C LEU A 82 -2.10 -0.40 4.39
N VAL A 83 -1.20 -0.79 3.49
CA VAL A 83 -0.35 0.15 2.76
C VAL A 83 -0.70 0.15 1.28
N SER A 84 -1.07 1.32 0.75
CA SER A 84 -1.43 1.51 -0.65
C SER A 84 -0.54 2.56 -1.31
N ASP A 85 0.01 2.26 -2.47
CA ASP A 85 0.89 3.16 -3.21
C ASP A 85 0.14 3.78 -4.39
N TRP A 86 -0.19 5.07 -4.28
CA TRP A 86 -0.88 5.86 -5.30
C TRP A 86 0.09 6.70 -6.14
N THR A 87 1.41 6.61 -5.90
CA THR A 87 2.41 7.45 -6.57
C THR A 87 2.48 7.23 -8.09
N ARG A 88 1.90 6.12 -8.59
CA ARG A 88 1.89 5.72 -10.00
C ARG A 88 0.48 5.59 -10.59
N LEU A 89 -0.55 6.10 -9.92
CA LEU A 89 -1.95 5.98 -10.37
C LEU A 89 -2.41 7.10 -11.31
N GLY A 90 -1.60 8.15 -11.50
CA GLY A 90 -1.97 9.27 -12.38
C GLY A 90 -2.81 10.36 -11.70
N PHE A 91 -3.20 10.18 -10.43
CA PHE A 91 -4.04 11.15 -9.73
C PHE A 91 -3.39 12.52 -9.55
N ALA A 92 -2.07 12.58 -9.42
CA ALA A 92 -1.34 13.83 -9.26
C ALA A 92 -1.06 14.54 -10.59
N GLU A 93 -1.42 13.90 -11.70
CA GLU A 93 -1.18 14.35 -13.07
C GLU A 93 -2.47 14.82 -13.78
N VAL A 94 -3.63 14.71 -13.12
CA VAL A 94 -4.91 15.16 -13.67
C VAL A 94 -4.91 16.68 -13.81
N ASP A 95 -5.12 17.19 -15.02
CA ASP A 95 -5.20 18.62 -15.31
C ASP A 95 -6.41 18.90 -16.20
N TYR A 96 -7.33 19.73 -15.70
CA TYR A 96 -8.53 20.16 -16.42
C TYR A 96 -8.37 21.53 -17.11
N GLY A 97 -7.15 22.08 -17.15
CA GLY A 97 -6.82 23.39 -17.71
C GLY A 97 -6.38 24.43 -16.67
N TRP A 98 -6.32 24.06 -15.39
CA TRP A 98 -5.93 24.93 -14.28
C TRP A 98 -4.68 24.44 -13.53
N GLY A 99 -4.01 23.42 -14.06
CA GLY A 99 -2.87 22.77 -13.44
C GLY A 99 -3.25 21.53 -12.62
N PRO A 100 -2.24 20.74 -12.20
CA PRO A 100 -2.42 19.52 -11.44
C PRO A 100 -2.92 19.79 -10.01
N PRO A 101 -3.54 18.81 -9.33
CA PRO A 101 -4.05 18.99 -7.98
C PRO A 101 -2.94 19.26 -6.97
N ALA A 102 -3.18 20.22 -6.07
CA ALA A 102 -2.30 20.46 -4.92
C ALA A 102 -2.33 19.30 -3.90
N HIS A 103 -3.48 18.62 -3.79
CA HIS A 103 -3.74 17.51 -2.87
C HIS A 103 -4.58 16.42 -3.53
N VAL A 104 -4.24 15.17 -3.25
CA VAL A 104 -5.02 13.98 -3.60
C VAL A 104 -5.29 13.26 -2.30
N VAL A 105 -6.56 13.05 -1.94
CA VAL A 105 -6.97 12.38 -0.70
C VAL A 105 -8.14 11.43 -0.96
N PRO A 106 -8.26 10.31 -0.23
CA PRO A 106 -9.47 9.50 -0.26
C PRO A 106 -10.63 10.27 0.37
N LEU A 107 -11.82 10.19 -0.23
CA LEU A 107 -13.04 10.81 0.31
C LEU A 107 -13.69 9.94 1.40
N THR A 108 -13.73 8.63 1.15
CA THR A 108 -14.30 7.63 2.07
C THR A 108 -13.19 6.77 2.61
N ASN A 109 -13.19 6.57 3.93
CA ASN A 109 -12.24 5.70 4.58
C ASN A 109 -12.95 4.72 5.52
N LEU A 110 -12.24 3.63 5.84
CA LEU A 110 -12.68 2.64 6.80
C LEU A 110 -12.01 2.94 8.15
N ASP A 111 -12.74 3.62 9.04
CA ASP A 111 -12.20 4.11 10.31
C ASP A 111 -11.78 3.00 11.30
N TYR A 112 -12.02 1.75 10.95
CA TYR A 112 -11.66 0.57 11.73
C TYR A 112 -10.42 -0.19 11.21
N ILE A 113 -9.78 0.28 10.14
CA ILE A 113 -8.54 -0.31 9.59
C ILE A 113 -7.45 0.75 9.53
N ALA A 114 -6.32 0.46 10.17
CA ALA A 114 -5.16 1.32 10.04
C ALA A 114 -4.68 1.34 8.58
N THR A 115 -4.62 2.53 7.97
CA THR A 115 -4.31 2.71 6.54
C THR A 115 -3.24 3.76 6.33
N CYS A 116 -2.26 3.45 5.47
CA CYS A 116 -1.24 4.38 4.98
C CYS A 116 -1.27 4.40 3.45
N ILE A 117 -1.56 5.57 2.87
CA ILE A 117 -1.56 5.80 1.43
C ILE A 117 -0.37 6.69 1.08
N LEU A 118 0.50 6.19 0.20
CA LEU A 118 1.58 6.99 -0.38
C LEU A 118 1.05 7.73 -1.60
N VAL A 119 1.28 9.03 -1.66
CA VAL A 119 0.84 9.88 -2.78
C VAL A 119 2.06 10.52 -3.42
N LYS A 120 2.00 10.72 -4.74
CA LYS A 120 3.06 11.43 -5.45
C LYS A 120 3.25 12.84 -4.83
N PRO A 121 4.49 13.25 -4.51
CA PRO A 121 4.73 14.59 -3.98
C PRO A 121 4.41 15.64 -5.04
N TRP A 122 3.98 16.81 -4.57
CA TRP A 122 3.76 17.97 -5.44
C TRP A 122 5.10 18.59 -5.82
N VAL A 123 5.23 19.06 -7.06
CA VAL A 123 6.51 19.55 -7.61
C VAL A 123 7.12 20.66 -6.75
N HIS A 124 6.29 21.55 -6.19
CA HIS A 124 6.75 22.66 -5.36
C HIS A 124 6.91 22.32 -3.86
N LYS A 125 6.61 21.08 -3.47
CA LYS A 125 6.81 20.59 -2.09
C LYS A 125 7.35 19.15 -2.16
N PRO A 126 8.64 18.98 -2.52
CA PRO A 126 9.28 17.68 -2.66
C PRO A 126 9.36 16.94 -1.31
N GLY A 127 9.58 15.63 -1.36
CA GLY A 127 9.63 14.75 -0.19
C GLY A 127 8.64 13.58 -0.29
N ALA A 128 8.29 13.00 0.84
CA ALA A 128 7.24 11.99 0.94
C ALA A 128 5.89 12.64 1.28
N ARG A 129 4.81 12.17 0.64
CA ARG A 129 3.44 12.51 1.05
C ARG A 129 2.70 11.24 1.44
N LEU A 130 2.19 11.25 2.66
CA LEU A 130 1.49 10.14 3.26
C LEU A 130 0.12 10.62 3.74
N ILE A 131 -0.88 9.76 3.60
CA ILE A 131 -2.17 9.90 4.25
C ILE A 131 -2.31 8.73 5.18
N THR A 132 -2.42 9.00 6.47
CA THR A 132 -2.47 7.97 7.51
C THR A 132 -3.73 8.11 8.32
N GLN A 133 -4.40 6.99 8.54
CA GLN A 133 -5.42 6.82 9.57
C GLN A 133 -5.02 5.58 10.34
N CYS A 134 -4.19 5.75 11.37
CA CYS A 134 -3.49 4.61 11.97
C CYS A 134 -3.60 4.57 13.50
N VAL A 135 -4.22 5.59 14.11
CA VAL A 135 -4.12 5.83 15.54
C VAL A 135 -5.42 6.35 16.11
N THR A 136 -5.74 5.88 17.33
CA THR A 136 -6.80 6.44 18.16
C THR A 136 -6.40 7.83 18.67
N PRO A 137 -7.37 8.71 19.02
CA PRO A 137 -7.07 10.09 19.43
C PRO A 137 -6.02 10.20 20.55
N ASP A 138 -5.99 9.26 21.49
CA ASP A 138 -5.03 9.22 22.61
C ASP A 138 -3.58 8.89 22.19
N ARG A 139 -3.36 8.42 20.96
CA ARG A 139 -2.04 8.00 20.44
C ARG A 139 -1.48 8.93 19.37
N VAL A 140 -2.25 9.91 18.90
CA VAL A 140 -1.87 10.81 17.79
C VAL A 140 -0.58 11.56 18.10
N ALA A 141 -0.44 12.14 19.29
CA ALA A 141 0.75 12.91 19.67
C ALA A 141 2.01 12.04 19.66
N ALA A 142 2.00 10.91 20.37
CA ALA A 142 3.13 10.00 20.42
C ALA A 142 3.52 9.45 19.03
N PHE A 143 2.54 9.17 18.17
CA PHE A 143 2.80 8.73 16.81
C PHE A 143 3.43 9.84 15.94
N HIS A 144 2.95 11.08 16.08
CA HIS A 144 3.52 12.22 15.40
C HIS A 144 4.97 12.46 15.82
N ASP A 145 5.25 12.43 17.13
CA ASP A 145 6.60 12.62 17.65
C ASP A 145 7.56 11.54 17.11
N ALA A 146 7.12 10.27 17.13
CA ALA A 146 7.90 9.16 16.57
C ALA A 146 8.14 9.27 15.05
N LEU A 147 7.24 9.90 14.29
CA LEU A 147 7.45 10.15 12.86
C LEU A 147 8.53 11.21 12.62
N VAL A 148 8.54 12.27 13.45
CA VAL A 148 9.48 13.38 13.30
C VAL A 148 10.88 13.03 13.84
N ASP A 149 10.96 12.13 14.82
CA ASP A 149 12.20 11.72 15.50
C ASP A 149 13.01 10.65 14.73
N THR A 150 12.75 10.43 13.44
CA THR A 150 13.43 9.39 12.62
C THR A 150 14.84 9.77 12.13
N ASN A 151 15.60 10.53 12.94
CA ASN A 151 17.02 10.81 12.70
C ASN A 151 17.94 9.68 13.18
#